data_AF-A0A2D4GUN2-F1
#
_entry.id   AF-A0A2D4GUN2-F1
#
_cell.length_a   1.000
_cell.length_b   1.000
_cell.length_c   1.000
_cell.angle_alpha   90.00
_cell.angle_beta   90.00
_cell.angle_gamma   90.00
#
_symmetry.space_group_name_H-M   'P 1'
#
loop_
_entity.id
_entity.type
_entity.pdbx_description
1 polymer ?
#
loop_
_entity_poly.entity_id
_entity_poly.type
_entity_poly.pdbx_seq_one_letter_code
_entity_poly.pdbx_strand_id
1 'polypeptide(L)'
;LIEGDLEDLVLIKDRKGKLHITLRYYLENSNSSDPESVTLPQDELDNFATRAPYDRAIRCLGWKFDFSIFNKSVGLIHGKGSKKKYPLIKASYEAKATRGLFLLGTASHSVDFRKSAGGFIHGFRYTARAVHRLLELRHHKVLWPASNYP
;
A
#
# COMPACT_ATOMS: atom_id res chain seq x y z
N LEU A 1 23.18 2.14 -3.83
CA LEU A 1 21.78 2.17 -3.35
C LEU A 1 21.76 3.06 -2.12
N ILE A 2 20.88 4.07 -2.05
CA ILE A 2 20.75 4.84 -0.81
C ILE A 2 19.95 3.97 0.16
N GLU A 3 20.60 3.45 1.19
CA GLU A 3 19.96 2.67 2.26
C GLU A 3 19.62 3.62 3.41
N GLY A 4 18.34 3.73 3.74
CA GLY A 4 17.83 4.64 4.77
C GLY A 4 16.31 4.61 4.86
N ASP A 5 15.74 5.22 5.90
CA ASP A 5 14.29 5.42 5.95
C ASP A 5 13.88 6.38 4.83
N LEU A 6 12.75 6.10 4.20
CA LEU A 6 12.20 6.97 3.19
C LEU A 6 11.78 8.33 3.77
N GLU A 7 11.45 8.38 5.07
CA GLU A 7 11.13 9.63 5.77
C GLU A 7 12.33 10.60 5.81
N ASP A 8 13.55 10.07 5.67
CA ASP A 8 14.80 10.84 5.64
C ASP A 8 15.16 11.32 4.23
N LEU A 9 14.52 10.79 3.18
CA LEU A 9 14.77 11.22 1.81
C LEU A 9 14.00 12.50 1.46
N VAL A 10 14.71 13.47 0.89
CA VAL A 10 14.15 14.77 0.50
C VAL A 10 14.43 15.02 -0.98
N LEU A 11 13.43 15.57 -1.67
CA LEU A 11 13.57 16.11 -3.03
C LEU A 11 13.72 17.62 -2.95
N ILE A 12 14.84 18.14 -3.44
CA ILE A 12 15.13 19.57 -3.52
C ILE A 12 15.03 19.98 -4.99
N LYS A 13 14.50 21.18 -5.27
CA LYS A 13 14.47 21.76 -6.61
C LYS A 13 15.53 22.86 -6.73
N ASP A 14 16.41 22.75 -7.72
CA ASP A 14 17.45 23.75 -7.99
C ASP A 14 16.91 24.98 -8.75
N ARG A 15 17.74 26.03 -8.92
CA ARG A 15 17.34 27.25 -9.64
C ARG A 15 17.03 27.01 -11.12
N LYS A 16 17.55 25.93 -11.71
CA LYS A 16 17.27 25.49 -13.08
C LYS A 16 15.99 24.65 -13.16
N GLY A 17 15.34 24.39 -12.02
CA GLY A 17 14.11 23.65 -11.89
C GLY A 17 14.26 22.14 -11.90
N LYS A 18 15.48 21.60 -11.81
CA LYS A 18 15.72 20.16 -11.71
C LYS A 18 15.64 19.68 -10.25
N LEU A 19 15.33 18.40 -10.07
CA LEU A 19 15.12 17.76 -8.78
C LEU A 19 16.35 16.97 -8.34
N HIS A 20 16.83 17.18 -7.13
CA HIS A 20 17.92 16.44 -6.51
C HIS A 20 17.39 15.62 -5.34
N ILE A 21 17.86 14.38 -5.20
CA ILE A 21 17.57 13.53 -4.05
C ILE A 21 18.68 13.72 -3.02
N THR A 22 18.33 13.94 -1.76
CA THR A 22 19.29 14.01 -0.65
C THR A 22 18.68 13.46 0.64
N LEU A 23 19.48 13.39 1.70
CA LEU A 23 19.02 13.08 3.05
C LEU A 23 18.71 14.37 3.82
N ARG A 24 17.64 14.35 4.61
CA ARG A 24 17.19 15.44 5.47
C ARG A 24 18.30 15.94 6.39
N TYR A 25 19.13 15.03 6.88
CA TYR A 25 20.31 15.33 7.69
C TYR A 25 21.21 16.43 7.09
N TYR A 26 21.43 16.43 5.77
CA TYR A 26 22.29 17.42 5.11
C TYR A 26 21.64 18.80 5.01
N LEU A 27 20.31 18.86 4.95
CA LEU A 27 19.56 20.12 4.98
C LEU A 27 19.58 20.73 6.39
N GLU A 28 19.31 19.92 7.40
CA GLU A 28 19.21 20.38 8.80
C GLU A 28 20.56 20.83 9.37
N ASN A 29 21.68 20.24 8.91
CA ASN A 29 23.03 20.63 9.34
C ASN A 29 23.69 21.65 8.42
N SER A 30 22.98 22.15 7.39
CA SER A 30 23.46 23.28 6.61
C SER A 30 23.16 24.59 7.35
N ASN A 31 24.18 25.41 7.59
CA ASN A 31 24.03 26.74 8.22
C ASN A 31 23.36 27.79 7.30
N SER A 32 22.82 27.35 6.17
CA SER A 32 22.37 28.17 5.07
C SER A 32 20.95 27.78 4.70
N SER A 33 20.08 28.78 4.58
CA SER A 33 18.70 28.59 4.12
C SER A 33 18.59 28.33 2.62
N ASP A 34 19.71 28.33 1.88
CA ASP A 34 19.75 28.10 0.44
C ASP A 34 19.92 26.60 0.14
N PRO A 35 18.90 25.91 -0.42
CA PRO A 35 18.99 24.49 -0.74
C PRO A 35 20.14 24.12 -1.69
N GLU A 36 20.66 25.08 -2.47
CA GLU A 36 21.79 24.87 -3.39
C GLU A 36 23.16 24.85 -2.70
N SER A 37 23.23 25.31 -1.45
CA SER A 37 24.46 25.32 -0.64
C SER A 37 24.70 24.01 0.12
N VAL A 38 23.72 23.10 0.10
CA VAL A 38 23.85 21.77 0.67
C VAL A 38 24.78 20.95 -0.22
N THR A 39 26.01 20.76 0.22
CA THR A 39 26.97 19.87 -0.47
C THR A 39 26.39 18.46 -0.48
N LEU A 40 25.88 18.04 -1.63
CA LEU A 40 25.37 16.69 -1.81
C LEU A 40 26.53 15.70 -1.82
N PRO A 41 26.36 14.51 -1.24
CA PRO A 41 27.34 13.43 -1.42
C PRO A 41 27.50 13.17 -2.91
N GLN A 42 28.69 13.45 -3.43
CA GLN A 42 29.08 13.18 -4.80
C GLN A 42 29.74 11.81 -4.81
N ASP A 43 28.94 10.80 -5.15
CA ASP A 43 29.43 9.45 -5.40
C ASP A 43 29.49 9.24 -6.92
N GLU A 44 30.70 9.05 -7.42
CA GLU A 44 31.02 8.84 -8.84
C GLU A 44 30.61 7.44 -9.35
N LEU A 45 30.07 6.57 -8.48
CA LEU A 45 29.56 5.26 -8.88
C LEU A 45 28.34 5.41 -9.82
N ASP A 46 28.40 4.70 -10.95
CA ASP A 46 27.45 4.80 -12.08
C ASP A 46 25.96 4.56 -11.71
N ASN A 47 25.68 3.99 -10.53
CA ASN A 47 24.32 3.66 -10.07
C ASN A 47 23.88 4.41 -8.79
N PHE A 48 24.49 5.55 -8.47
CA PHE A 48 24.11 6.31 -7.28
C PHE A 48 23.00 7.35 -7.57
N ALA A 49 21.94 7.37 -6.76
CA ALA A 49 20.73 8.17 -7.02
C ALA A 49 20.91 9.68 -6.81
N THR A 50 21.99 10.12 -6.15
CA THR A 50 22.32 11.56 -5.99
C THR A 50 23.26 12.09 -7.07
N ARG A 51 23.72 11.25 -8.02
CA ARG A 51 24.76 11.63 -8.99
C ARG A 51 24.33 12.72 -9.98
N ALA A 52 23.05 12.75 -10.33
CA ALA A 52 22.51 13.63 -11.36
C ALA A 52 21.09 14.06 -11.00
N PRO A 53 20.70 15.27 -11.42
CA PRO A 53 19.36 15.77 -11.13
C PRO A 53 18.32 15.22 -12.12
N TYR A 54 17.06 15.22 -11.69
CA TYR A 54 15.92 14.66 -12.40
C TYR A 54 14.95 15.75 -12.86
N ASP A 55 14.29 15.54 -14.00
CA ASP A 55 13.21 16.42 -14.45
C ASP A 55 11.88 16.14 -13.74
N ARG A 56 11.63 14.88 -13.37
CA ARG A 56 10.38 14.44 -12.74
C ARG A 56 10.65 13.37 -11.69
N ALA A 57 9.83 13.39 -10.65
CA ALA A 57 9.77 12.34 -9.64
C ALA A 57 8.39 11.67 -9.66
N ILE A 58 8.36 10.33 -9.69
CA ILE A 58 7.11 9.55 -9.66
C ILE A 58 7.09 8.73 -8.38
N ARG A 59 6.09 8.97 -7.53
CA ARG A 59 5.97 8.30 -6.23
C ARG A 59 5.19 7.00 -6.34
N CYS A 60 5.90 5.88 -6.36
CA CYS A 60 5.34 4.53 -6.47
C CYS A 60 5.33 3.74 -5.14
N LEU A 61 5.13 4.43 -4.01
CA LEU A 61 5.26 3.85 -2.65
C LEU A 61 4.04 3.02 -2.20
N GLY A 62 3.11 2.76 -3.11
CA GLY A 62 1.85 2.11 -2.82
C GLY A 62 0.78 3.07 -2.28
N TRP A 63 -0.14 2.53 -1.50
CA TRP A 63 -1.40 3.18 -1.12
C TRP A 63 -1.82 2.80 0.31
N LYS A 64 -2.75 3.57 0.86
CA LYS A 64 -3.47 3.28 2.10
C LYS A 64 -4.97 3.37 1.82
N PHE A 65 -5.76 2.49 2.43
CA PHE A 65 -7.21 2.55 2.30
C PHE A 65 -7.74 3.84 2.94
N ASP A 66 -8.58 4.57 2.20
CA ASP A 66 -9.24 5.77 2.73
C ASP A 66 -10.56 5.38 3.41
N PHE A 67 -10.58 5.49 4.73
CA PHE A 67 -11.78 5.20 5.53
C PHE A 67 -12.72 6.40 5.63
N SER A 68 -12.27 7.61 5.28
CA SER A 68 -13.03 8.86 5.48
C SER A 68 -14.27 8.97 4.59
N ILE A 69 -14.30 8.22 3.49
CA ILE A 69 -15.45 8.16 2.57
C ILE A 69 -16.66 7.45 3.21
N PHE A 70 -16.46 6.69 4.29
CA PHE A 70 -17.51 5.96 4.99
C PHE A 70 -17.93 6.71 6.25
N ASN A 71 -19.23 6.70 6.56
CA ASN A 71 -19.69 7.15 7.86
C ASN A 71 -19.08 6.29 8.97
N LYS A 72 -18.74 6.90 10.11
CA LYS A 72 -18.19 6.18 11.27
C LYS A 72 -19.10 5.03 11.74
N SER A 73 -20.43 5.13 11.53
CA SER A 73 -21.40 4.07 11.85
C SER A 73 -21.18 2.77 11.06
N VAL A 74 -20.49 2.82 9.91
CA VAL A 74 -20.14 1.62 9.13
C VAL A 74 -19.17 0.73 9.90
N GLY A 75 -18.40 1.26 10.87
CA GLY A 75 -17.57 0.47 11.77
C GLY A 75 -16.36 -0.20 11.12
N LEU A 76 -15.84 0.33 10.02
CA LEU A 76 -14.59 -0.18 9.43
C LEU A 76 -13.39 0.25 10.27
N ILE A 77 -12.50 -0.71 10.57
CA ILE A 77 -11.28 -0.48 11.34
C ILE A 77 -10.05 -0.99 10.57
N HIS A 78 -8.90 -0.41 10.88
CA HIS A 78 -7.64 -0.74 10.24
C HIS A 78 -7.13 -2.15 10.61
N GLY A 79 -6.45 -2.78 9.66
CA GLY A 79 -5.63 -3.96 9.92
C GLY A 79 -4.49 -3.68 10.90
N LYS A 80 -3.79 -4.74 11.32
CA LYS A 80 -2.64 -4.65 12.23
C LYS A 80 -1.34 -5.01 11.50
N GLY A 81 -0.21 -4.53 12.03
CA GLY A 81 1.14 -4.83 11.50
C GLY A 81 1.29 -4.52 10.01
N SER A 82 1.87 -5.45 9.25
CA SER A 82 2.10 -5.32 7.80
C SER A 82 0.82 -5.17 6.96
N LYS A 83 -0.36 -5.42 7.54
CA LYS A 83 -1.66 -5.30 6.88
C LYS A 83 -2.43 -4.04 7.27
N LYS A 84 -1.81 -3.09 7.98
CA LYS A 84 -2.43 -1.82 8.42
C LYS A 84 -3.02 -0.98 7.29
N LYS A 85 -2.51 -1.13 6.06
CA LYS A 85 -3.03 -0.43 4.87
C LYS A 85 -4.41 -0.93 4.39
N TYR A 86 -4.90 -2.06 4.90
CA TYR A 86 -6.18 -2.65 4.55
C TYR A 86 -7.17 -2.55 5.72
N PRO A 87 -8.50 -2.62 5.46
CA PRO A 87 -9.49 -2.90 6.49
C PRO A 87 -9.27 -4.25 7.18
N LEU A 88 -9.63 -4.33 8.47
CA LEU A 88 -9.58 -5.56 9.24
C LEU A 88 -10.83 -6.41 8.98
N ILE A 89 -10.62 -7.53 8.30
CA ILE A 89 -11.67 -8.46 7.90
C ILE A 89 -11.33 -9.89 8.35
N LYS A 90 -12.35 -10.74 8.42
CA LYS A 90 -12.22 -12.17 8.69
C LYS A 90 -11.81 -12.91 7.41
N ALA A 91 -11.39 -14.17 7.55
CA ALA A 91 -11.14 -15.05 6.40
C ALA A 91 -12.39 -15.27 5.52
N SER A 92 -13.59 -15.04 6.08
CA SER A 92 -14.87 -15.04 5.36
C SER A 92 -15.15 -13.75 4.58
N TYR A 93 -14.19 -12.83 4.47
CA TYR A 93 -14.31 -11.53 3.83
C TYR A 93 -15.27 -10.54 4.52
N GLU A 94 -15.81 -10.92 5.68
CA GLU A 94 -16.68 -10.09 6.50
C GLU A 94 -15.85 -9.11 7.34
N ALA A 95 -16.28 -7.86 7.45
CA ALA A 95 -15.72 -6.87 8.35
C ALA A 95 -15.70 -7.41 9.79
N LYS A 96 -14.60 -7.18 10.50
CA LYS A 96 -14.45 -7.73 11.85
C LYS A 96 -15.36 -7.05 12.87
N ALA A 97 -15.56 -5.74 12.73
CA ALA A 97 -16.35 -4.92 13.66
C ALA A 97 -17.81 -4.71 13.21
N THR A 98 -18.18 -5.09 11.99
CA THR A 98 -19.52 -4.85 11.43
C THR A 98 -20.07 -6.13 10.80
N ARG A 99 -21.08 -6.71 11.45
CA ARG A 99 -21.71 -7.95 10.96
C ARG A 99 -22.48 -7.69 9.67
N GLY A 100 -22.39 -8.60 8.71
CA GLY A 100 -23.11 -8.50 7.43
C GLY A 100 -22.46 -7.55 6.41
N LEU A 101 -21.37 -6.87 6.77
CA LEU A 101 -20.58 -6.06 5.83
C LEU A 101 -19.45 -6.91 5.26
N PHE A 102 -19.40 -7.07 3.94
CA PHE A 102 -18.36 -7.85 3.25
C PHE A 102 -17.53 -6.95 2.35
N LEU A 103 -16.21 -7.16 2.35
CA LEU A 103 -15.27 -6.39 1.54
C LEU A 103 -14.62 -7.30 0.52
N LEU A 104 -14.49 -6.83 -0.71
CA LEU A 104 -13.94 -7.58 -1.83
C LEU A 104 -12.93 -6.75 -2.61
N GLY A 105 -12.14 -7.41 -3.45
CA GLY A 105 -11.14 -6.79 -4.30
C GLY A 105 -9.90 -6.36 -3.52
N THR A 106 -9.28 -5.27 -3.95
CA THR A 106 -8.03 -4.80 -3.35
C THR A 106 -8.16 -4.51 -1.85
N ALA A 107 -9.33 -4.05 -1.39
CA ALA A 107 -9.60 -3.80 0.03
C ALA A 107 -9.51 -5.09 0.88
N SER A 108 -9.90 -6.23 0.33
CA SER A 108 -9.87 -7.51 1.03
C SER A 108 -8.56 -8.28 0.88
N HIS A 109 -7.60 -7.73 0.15
CA HIS A 109 -6.35 -8.42 -0.17
C HIS A 109 -5.46 -8.69 1.06
N SER A 110 -5.86 -8.22 2.24
CA SER A 110 -5.26 -8.61 3.52
C SER A 110 -5.42 -10.10 3.84
N VAL A 111 -6.44 -10.78 3.30
CA VAL A 111 -6.70 -12.21 3.53
C VAL A 111 -5.65 -13.08 2.82
N ASP A 112 -5.29 -12.72 1.60
CA ASP A 112 -4.46 -13.48 0.68
C ASP A 112 -3.16 -12.75 0.28
N PHE A 113 -2.78 -11.72 1.05
CA PHE A 113 -1.57 -10.94 0.83
C PHE A 113 -0.33 -11.83 0.69
N ARG A 114 0.41 -11.68 -0.42
CA ARG A 114 1.58 -12.49 -0.81
C ARG A 114 1.30 -14.00 -0.96
N LYS A 115 0.04 -14.41 -1.08
CA LYS A 115 -0.38 -15.81 -1.27
C LYS A 115 -1.09 -16.04 -2.59
N SER A 116 -1.94 -15.11 -3.00
CA SER A 116 -2.62 -15.16 -4.30
C SER A 116 -2.87 -13.75 -4.83
N ALA A 117 -3.62 -13.63 -5.93
CA ALA A 117 -3.89 -12.36 -6.61
C ALA A 117 -5.34 -11.88 -6.44
N GLY A 118 -6.00 -12.19 -5.31
CA GLY A 118 -7.42 -11.83 -5.05
C GLY A 118 -7.70 -10.32 -5.05
N GLY A 119 -6.66 -9.50 -4.86
CA GLY A 119 -6.74 -8.04 -4.99
C GLY A 119 -6.72 -7.51 -6.43
N PHE A 120 -6.54 -8.37 -7.44
CA PHE A 120 -6.45 -8.02 -8.87
C PHE A 120 -7.51 -8.77 -9.69
N ILE A 121 -7.79 -8.30 -10.91
CA ILE A 121 -8.90 -8.81 -11.74
C ILE A 121 -8.90 -10.34 -11.91
N HIS A 122 -7.73 -10.96 -12.06
CA HIS A 122 -7.61 -12.41 -12.22
C HIS A 122 -8.05 -13.19 -10.98
N GLY A 123 -7.57 -12.81 -9.79
CA GLY A 123 -7.96 -13.46 -8.54
C GLY A 123 -9.34 -13.03 -8.05
N PHE A 124 -9.74 -11.80 -8.35
CA PHE A 124 -11.01 -11.22 -7.93
C PHE A 124 -12.20 -12.06 -8.39
N ARG A 125 -12.16 -12.59 -9.63
CA ARG A 125 -13.20 -13.52 -10.14
C ARG A 125 -13.40 -14.72 -9.20
N TYR A 126 -12.31 -15.30 -8.70
CA TYR A 126 -12.37 -16.46 -7.81
C TYR A 126 -12.75 -16.05 -6.39
N THR A 127 -12.28 -14.90 -5.90
CA THR A 127 -12.70 -14.32 -4.62
C THR A 127 -14.21 -14.05 -4.59
N ALA A 128 -14.75 -13.43 -5.64
CA ALA A 128 -16.19 -13.16 -5.75
C ALA A 128 -17.01 -14.46 -5.74
N ARG A 129 -16.58 -15.48 -6.52
CA ARG A 129 -17.20 -16.81 -6.50
C ARG A 129 -17.13 -17.46 -5.11
N ALA A 130 -16.00 -17.37 -4.43
CA ALA A 130 -15.83 -17.94 -3.10
C ALA A 130 -16.74 -17.27 -2.07
N VAL A 131 -16.83 -15.94 -2.10
CA VAL A 131 -17.69 -15.19 -1.17
C VAL A 131 -19.17 -15.42 -1.47
N HIS A 132 -19.56 -15.52 -2.74
CA HIS A 132 -20.91 -15.94 -3.10
C HIS A 132 -21.28 -17.28 -2.44
N ARG A 133 -20.43 -18.31 -2.59
CA ARG A 133 -20.66 -19.62 -1.97
C ARG A 133 -20.69 -19.57 -0.44
N LEU A 134 -19.83 -18.77 0.19
CA LEU A 134 -19.86 -18.55 1.64
C LEU A 134 -21.20 -17.95 2.10
N LEU A 135 -21.75 -17.01 1.33
CA LEU A 135 -23.04 -16.38 1.63
C LEU A 135 -24.20 -17.35 1.41
N GLU A 136 -24.19 -18.13 0.33
CA GLU A 136 -25.21 -19.17 0.08
C GLU A 136 -25.25 -20.20 1.21
N LEU A 137 -24.08 -20.68 1.66
CA LEU A 137 -24.00 -21.61 2.79
C LEU A 137 -24.55 -20.97 4.07
N ARG A 138 -24.13 -19.73 4.37
CA ARG A 138 -24.50 -19.02 5.61
C ARG A 138 -26.00 -18.71 5.69
N HIS A 139 -26.61 -18.29 4.59
CA HIS A 139 -27.97 -17.75 4.60
C HIS A 139 -29.03 -18.71 4.02
N HIS A 140 -28.62 -19.64 3.17
CA HIS A 140 -29.53 -20.54 2.46
C HIS A 140 -29.18 -22.02 2.65
N LYS A 141 -28.14 -22.34 3.44
CA LYS A 141 -27.67 -23.71 3.70
C LYS A 141 -27.31 -24.50 2.43
N VAL A 142 -27.01 -23.81 1.33
CA VAL A 142 -26.56 -24.46 0.10
C VAL A 142 -25.09 -24.84 0.29
N LEU A 143 -24.81 -26.14 0.21
CA LEU A 143 -23.45 -26.67 0.39
C LEU A 143 -22.52 -26.26 -0.75
N TRP A 144 -21.23 -26.22 -0.45
CA TRP A 144 -20.21 -25.98 -1.47
C TRP A 144 -20.21 -27.13 -2.49
N PRO A 145 -20.07 -26.86 -3.80
CA PRO A 145 -19.95 -27.92 -4.79
C PRO A 145 -18.75 -28.83 -4.48
N ALA A 146 -19.01 -30.11 -4.21
CA ALA A 146 -18.00 -31.10 -3.92
C ALA A 146 -18.22 -32.33 -4.80
N SER A 147 -17.14 -32.91 -5.31
CA SER A 147 -17.18 -34.22 -5.97
C SER A 147 -16.98 -35.29 -4.91
N ASN A 148 -17.91 -36.24 -4.80
CA ASN A 148 -17.71 -37.44 -4.01
C ASN A 148 -16.97 -38.46 -4.87
N TYR A 149 -15.81 -38.90 -4.42
CA TYR A 149 -15.10 -40.03 -5.01
C TYR A 149 -15.36 -41.28 -4.14
N PRO A 150 -15.55 -42.45 -4.75
CA PRO A 150 -15.79 -43.71 -4.05
C PRO A 150 -14.60 -44.16 -3.20
#